data_AF-A0A848XYL4-F1
#
_entry.id   AF-A0A848XYL4-F1
#
_cell.length_a   1.000
_cell.length_b   1.000
_cell.length_c   1.000
_cell.angle_alpha   90.00
_cell.angle_beta   90.00
_cell.angle_gamma   90.00
#
_symmetry.space_group_name_H-M   'P 1'
#
loop_
_entity.id
_entity.type
_entity.pdbx_description
1 polymer ?
#
loop_
_entity_poly.entity_id
_entity_poly.type
_entity_poly.pdbx_seq_one_letter_code
_entity_poly.pdbx_strand_id
1 'polypeptide(L)'
;MTDVPLPYEPILRHVGAVADRLGLEAYAVGGAVRDALLGRATTDLDFVSIGSGSGIALAKAVAKDTGVRTAYIYENFGTAAVRLPAKQAEGEPLVLEFVGARTESYRTDSRKPIVEEGTLDDDQRRRDFTVNALAVALNADRFGELIDPFGGLADLAAGRLRTPLDPAETFEDDPLRMLRAARFAAQLGFSIDEAALDAMRVQAERIGIVSQERITEELQKIMASPRPSEGWRILFETGLLLHLVPELADLAGVDNVGGHQHKDNFYHTLGVLTNLVDAQRAAGLADDEGRAEDRMLWLRWAALLHDIAKPDTKRFLPGTGWTFHGHEDRGARRHVPSLFRRLKLPLGEPLTYVRELVRLHHRPVALVDDDVTDSAVRRLLFEAGDRVDDLMLLVRADITSKNERRKRRYLAGFDRVEAKMREVEEKDHLRAFQPPVDGHEIMEALGVGEGIAVGILKTWIREAILDGELPNEHDPAFAYMLAHKDEALRRAALFDTMMQRLQGPERAATGAIKETLFTGDIPADHDAAVALLMDVKNDALAARESANV
;
A
#
# COMPACT_ATOMS: atom_id res chain seq x y z
N MET A 1 4.58 -35.59 -27.74
CA MET A 1 4.96 -35.60 -26.30
C MET A 1 4.02 -34.64 -25.58
N THR A 2 2.76 -35.05 -25.45
CA THR A 2 1.63 -34.18 -25.06
C THR A 2 0.84 -34.89 -23.97
N ASP A 3 1.44 -34.95 -22.79
CA ASP A 3 0.70 -35.21 -21.56
C ASP A 3 1.19 -34.15 -20.59
N VAL A 4 0.52 -32.99 -20.62
CA VAL A 4 0.72 -31.95 -19.61
C VAL A 4 0.12 -32.52 -18.32
N PRO A 5 0.89 -32.70 -17.23
CA PRO A 5 0.30 -33.04 -15.95
C PRO A 5 -0.64 -31.90 -15.57
N LEU A 6 -1.95 -32.15 -15.65
CA LEU A 6 -2.93 -31.14 -15.30
C LEU A 6 -3.18 -31.24 -13.80
N PRO A 7 -2.69 -30.29 -12.96
CA PRO A 7 -3.24 -30.14 -11.64
C PRO A 7 -4.76 -30.01 -11.77
N TYR A 8 -5.49 -30.61 -10.83
CA TYR A 8 -6.95 -30.70 -10.87
C TYR A 8 -7.53 -31.60 -11.99
N GLU A 9 -6.76 -32.51 -12.58
CA GLU A 9 -7.26 -33.47 -13.60
C GLU A 9 -8.66 -34.04 -13.31
N PRO A 10 -9.01 -34.48 -12.08
CA PRO A 10 -10.36 -34.98 -11.80
C PRO A 10 -11.48 -33.98 -12.08
N ILE A 11 -11.30 -32.68 -11.75
CA ILE A 11 -12.32 -31.66 -12.03
C ILE A 11 -12.37 -31.32 -13.52
N LEU A 12 -11.21 -31.27 -14.18
CA LEU A 12 -11.14 -30.98 -15.61
C LEU A 12 -11.83 -32.08 -16.42
N ARG A 13 -11.60 -33.36 -16.08
CA ARG A 13 -12.32 -34.49 -16.66
C ARG A 13 -13.82 -34.44 -16.39
N HIS A 14 -14.21 -34.01 -15.19
CA HIS A 14 -15.61 -33.86 -14.84
C HIS A 14 -16.30 -32.79 -15.70
N VAL A 15 -15.68 -31.61 -15.83
CA VAL A 15 -16.19 -30.52 -16.70
C VAL A 15 -16.26 -30.99 -18.15
N GLY A 16 -15.24 -31.69 -18.64
CA GLY A 16 -15.22 -32.30 -19.97
C GLY A 16 -16.39 -33.26 -20.21
N ALA A 17 -16.62 -34.19 -19.28
CA ALA A 17 -17.74 -35.13 -19.37
C ALA A 17 -19.10 -34.43 -19.33
N VAL A 18 -19.23 -33.33 -18.58
CA VAL A 18 -20.45 -32.51 -18.57
C VAL A 18 -20.64 -31.83 -19.93
N ALA A 19 -19.57 -31.28 -20.51
CA ALA A 19 -19.60 -30.64 -21.82
C ALA A 19 -19.99 -31.63 -22.93
N ASP A 20 -19.42 -32.85 -22.93
CA ASP A 20 -19.76 -33.91 -23.88
C ASP A 20 -21.24 -34.30 -23.83
N ARG A 21 -21.83 -34.42 -22.63
CA ARG A 21 -23.28 -34.70 -22.47
C ARG A 21 -24.16 -33.57 -22.99
N LEU A 22 -23.67 -32.34 -22.95
CA LEU A 22 -24.36 -31.17 -23.48
C LEU A 22 -24.10 -30.96 -24.98
N GLY A 23 -23.20 -31.73 -25.60
CA GLY A 23 -22.77 -31.54 -26.98
C GLY A 23 -22.01 -30.22 -27.19
N LEU A 24 -21.30 -29.74 -26.16
CA LEU A 24 -20.54 -28.50 -26.19
C LEU A 24 -19.05 -28.77 -26.31
N GLU A 25 -18.36 -27.95 -27.09
CA GLU A 25 -16.90 -27.86 -27.02
C GLU A 25 -16.50 -27.01 -25.81
N ALA A 26 -15.55 -27.50 -25.01
CA ALA A 26 -15.08 -26.83 -23.81
C ALA A 26 -13.55 -26.90 -23.65
N TYR A 27 -12.99 -25.81 -23.17
CA TYR A 27 -11.56 -25.59 -23.04
C TYR A 27 -11.25 -24.99 -21.67
N ALA A 28 -10.21 -25.48 -20.99
CA ALA A 28 -9.57 -24.74 -19.91
C ALA A 28 -8.63 -23.70 -20.53
N VAL A 29 -8.63 -22.46 -20.03
CA VAL A 29 -7.93 -21.34 -20.69
C VAL A 29 -7.20 -20.46 -19.68
N GLY A 30 -6.38 -19.53 -20.16
CA GLY A 30 -5.96 -18.39 -19.35
C GLY A 30 -4.85 -18.67 -18.34
N GLY A 31 -4.94 -17.97 -17.21
CA GLY A 31 -3.94 -18.04 -16.14
C GLY A 31 -3.83 -19.44 -15.55
N ALA A 32 -4.94 -20.17 -15.48
CA ALA A 32 -4.97 -21.54 -14.97
C ALA A 32 -4.07 -22.50 -15.77
N VAL A 33 -4.10 -22.41 -17.10
CA VAL A 33 -3.24 -23.24 -17.98
C VAL A 33 -1.77 -22.85 -17.83
N ARG A 34 -1.48 -21.54 -17.82
CA ARG A 34 -0.12 -21.02 -17.61
C ARG A 34 0.45 -21.48 -16.27
N ASP A 35 -0.31 -21.32 -15.20
CA ASP A 35 0.15 -21.60 -13.83
C ASP A 35 0.33 -23.10 -13.62
N ALA A 36 -0.55 -23.93 -14.20
CA ALA A 36 -0.35 -25.38 -14.27
C ALA A 36 0.98 -25.76 -14.94
N LEU A 37 1.30 -25.16 -16.10
CA LEU A 37 2.55 -25.39 -16.82
C LEU A 37 3.79 -24.92 -16.05
N LEU A 38 3.65 -23.90 -15.20
CA LEU A 38 4.71 -23.41 -14.30
C LEU A 38 4.80 -24.20 -12.98
N GLY A 39 3.95 -25.21 -12.77
CA GLY A 39 3.89 -25.97 -11.51
C GLY A 39 3.39 -25.16 -10.32
N ARG A 40 2.58 -24.12 -10.56
CA ARG A 40 1.99 -23.25 -9.54
C ARG A 40 0.56 -23.72 -9.23
N ALA A 41 0.19 -23.71 -7.96
CA ALA A 41 -1.20 -23.94 -7.55
C ALA A 41 -2.06 -22.72 -7.92
N THR A 42 -3.32 -22.96 -8.27
CA THR A 42 -4.34 -21.93 -8.50
C THR A 42 -5.65 -22.31 -7.80
N THR A 43 -6.36 -21.33 -7.27
CA THR A 43 -7.71 -21.50 -6.70
C THR A 43 -8.79 -21.08 -7.69
N ASP A 44 -8.40 -20.52 -8.84
CA ASP A 44 -9.29 -20.10 -9.92
C ASP A 44 -8.99 -20.90 -11.20
N LEU A 45 -10.03 -21.52 -11.78
CA LEU A 45 -9.97 -22.24 -13.05
C LEU A 45 -10.94 -21.61 -14.05
N ASP A 46 -10.41 -21.15 -15.18
CA ASP A 46 -11.18 -20.50 -16.24
C ASP A 46 -11.53 -21.49 -17.36
N PHE A 47 -12.79 -21.48 -17.77
CA PHE A 47 -13.34 -22.33 -18.81
C PHE A 47 -14.04 -21.52 -19.89
N VAL A 48 -13.72 -21.81 -21.14
CA VAL A 48 -14.41 -21.29 -22.32
C VAL A 48 -15.19 -22.43 -22.98
N SER A 49 -16.45 -22.18 -23.30
CA SER A 49 -17.25 -23.10 -24.13
C SER A 49 -17.80 -22.42 -25.38
N ILE A 50 -17.96 -23.19 -26.45
CA ILE A 50 -18.37 -22.66 -27.76
C ILE A 50 -19.90 -22.68 -27.89
N GLY A 51 -20.46 -21.58 -28.40
CA GLY A 51 -21.90 -21.43 -28.68
C GLY A 51 -22.63 -20.46 -27.73
N SER A 52 -23.81 -20.01 -28.16
CA SER A 52 -24.62 -19.05 -27.40
C SER A 52 -25.05 -19.57 -26.03
N GLY A 53 -24.77 -18.82 -24.97
CA GLY A 53 -25.14 -19.19 -23.59
C GLY A 53 -24.46 -20.46 -23.05
N SER A 54 -23.47 -20.99 -23.78
CA SER A 54 -22.76 -22.23 -23.48
C SER A 54 -22.09 -22.19 -22.10
N GLY A 55 -21.47 -21.07 -21.73
CA GLY A 55 -20.78 -20.89 -20.44
C GLY A 55 -21.74 -21.04 -19.25
N ILE A 56 -22.89 -20.36 -19.31
CA ILE A 56 -23.93 -20.43 -18.26
C ILE A 56 -24.55 -21.83 -18.20
N ALA A 57 -24.82 -22.44 -19.36
CA ALA A 57 -25.38 -23.79 -19.44
C ALA A 57 -24.43 -24.84 -18.81
N LEU A 58 -23.15 -24.76 -19.15
CA LEU A 58 -22.10 -25.62 -18.62
C LEU A 58 -21.95 -25.42 -17.10
N ALA A 59 -21.87 -24.18 -16.62
CA ALA A 59 -21.77 -23.89 -15.19
C ALA A 59 -22.95 -24.45 -14.38
N LYS A 60 -24.19 -24.28 -14.87
CA LYS A 60 -25.40 -24.84 -14.22
C LYS A 60 -25.34 -26.36 -14.14
N ALA A 61 -24.90 -27.02 -15.21
CA ALA A 61 -24.79 -28.47 -15.26
C ALA A 61 -23.68 -28.98 -14.32
N VAL A 62 -22.52 -28.31 -14.29
CA VAL A 62 -21.41 -28.65 -13.37
C VAL A 62 -21.83 -28.45 -11.91
N ALA A 63 -22.50 -27.34 -11.57
CA ALA A 63 -22.98 -27.10 -10.21
C ALA A 63 -23.95 -28.21 -9.75
N LYS A 64 -24.87 -28.63 -10.62
CA LYS A 64 -25.82 -29.70 -10.35
C LYS A 64 -25.12 -31.04 -10.09
N ASP A 65 -24.16 -31.42 -10.92
CA ASP A 65 -23.43 -32.69 -10.79
C ASP A 65 -22.50 -32.73 -9.58
N THR A 66 -21.90 -31.60 -9.23
CA THR A 66 -21.01 -31.47 -8.06
C THR A 66 -21.75 -31.32 -6.74
N GLY A 67 -23.10 -31.24 -6.76
CA GLY A 67 -23.93 -31.12 -5.56
C GLY A 67 -23.96 -29.71 -4.96
N VAL A 68 -23.42 -28.70 -5.65
CA VAL A 68 -23.48 -27.30 -5.23
C VAL A 68 -24.82 -26.69 -5.65
N ARG A 69 -25.47 -25.97 -4.73
CA ARG A 69 -26.86 -25.49 -4.93
C ARG A 69 -27.04 -24.52 -6.10
N THR A 70 -26.07 -23.64 -6.35
CA THR A 70 -26.24 -22.56 -7.34
C THR A 70 -24.91 -22.14 -7.95
N ALA A 71 -24.86 -22.04 -9.29
CA ALA A 71 -23.87 -21.23 -9.97
C ALA A 71 -24.22 -19.74 -9.78
N TYR A 72 -23.21 -18.91 -9.53
CA TYR A 72 -23.36 -17.45 -9.52
C TYR A 72 -23.35 -16.96 -10.97
N ILE A 73 -24.47 -16.41 -11.44
CA ILE A 73 -24.63 -16.02 -12.85
C ILE A 73 -24.55 -14.51 -12.96
N TYR A 74 -23.74 -14.05 -13.90
CA TYR A 74 -23.60 -12.65 -14.26
C TYR A 74 -24.09 -12.47 -15.70
N GLU A 75 -25.42 -12.36 -15.87
CA GLU A 75 -26.07 -12.36 -17.19
C GLU A 75 -25.54 -11.25 -18.12
N ASN A 76 -25.24 -10.07 -17.56
CA ASN A 76 -24.70 -8.93 -18.31
C ASN A 76 -23.34 -9.19 -18.95
N PHE A 77 -22.57 -10.16 -18.45
CA PHE A 77 -21.23 -10.50 -18.93
C PHE A 77 -21.17 -11.87 -19.62
N GLY A 78 -22.28 -12.60 -19.63
CA GLY A 78 -22.33 -13.97 -20.15
C GLY A 78 -21.44 -14.95 -19.37
N THR A 79 -21.13 -14.64 -18.11
CA THR A 79 -20.26 -15.44 -17.25
C THR A 79 -21.03 -16.11 -16.12
N ALA A 80 -20.53 -17.25 -15.66
CA ALA A 80 -21.04 -17.93 -14.47
C ALA A 80 -19.89 -18.55 -13.67
N ALA A 81 -19.99 -18.53 -12.35
CA ALA A 81 -18.98 -19.12 -11.46
C ALA A 81 -19.58 -20.22 -10.59
N VAL A 82 -18.85 -21.31 -10.40
CA VAL A 82 -19.18 -22.40 -9.48
C VAL A 82 -18.09 -22.48 -8.42
N ARG A 83 -18.46 -22.32 -7.14
CA ARG A 83 -17.54 -22.43 -6.01
C ARG A 83 -17.63 -23.82 -5.40
N LEU A 84 -16.54 -24.57 -5.48
CA LEU A 84 -16.41 -25.87 -4.84
C LEU A 84 -15.77 -25.69 -3.46
N PRO A 85 -16.32 -26.31 -2.40
CA PRO A 85 -15.71 -26.25 -1.08
C PRO A 85 -14.32 -26.87 -1.11
N ALA A 86 -13.42 -26.34 -0.29
CA ALA A 86 -12.08 -26.87 -0.15
C ALA A 86 -12.09 -28.32 0.33
N LYS A 87 -11.09 -29.10 -0.12
CA LYS A 87 -10.90 -30.50 0.33
C LYS A 87 -10.48 -30.61 1.79
N GLN A 88 -9.92 -29.53 2.36
CA GLN A 88 -9.49 -29.42 3.76
C GLN A 88 -10.33 -28.35 4.46
N ALA A 89 -10.55 -28.51 5.77
CA ALA A 89 -11.41 -27.63 6.55
C ALA A 89 -10.96 -26.15 6.58
N GLU A 90 -9.67 -25.90 6.30
CA GLU A 90 -9.03 -24.58 6.33
C GLU A 90 -8.59 -24.11 4.92
N GLY A 91 -8.88 -24.88 3.86
CA GLY A 91 -8.47 -24.51 2.50
C GLY A 91 -9.39 -23.46 1.84
N GLU A 92 -8.87 -22.76 0.85
CA GLU A 92 -9.67 -21.87 0.00
C GLU A 92 -10.58 -22.67 -0.95
N PRO A 93 -11.81 -22.18 -1.23
CA PRO A 93 -12.69 -22.81 -2.19
C PRO A 93 -12.09 -22.72 -3.60
N LEU A 94 -12.23 -23.80 -4.37
CA LEU A 94 -11.88 -23.81 -5.79
C LEU A 94 -13.00 -23.12 -6.58
N VAL A 95 -12.68 -22.04 -7.28
CA VAL A 95 -13.62 -21.29 -8.12
C VAL A 95 -13.45 -21.73 -9.56
N LEU A 96 -14.56 -22.14 -10.18
CA LEU A 96 -14.63 -22.50 -11.59
C LEU A 96 -15.40 -21.39 -12.33
N GLU A 97 -14.73 -20.62 -13.16
CA GLU A 97 -15.35 -19.56 -13.97
C GLU A 97 -15.62 -20.06 -15.38
N PHE A 98 -16.85 -19.87 -15.86
CA PHE A 98 -17.30 -20.31 -17.18
C PHE A 98 -17.75 -19.11 -18.00
N VAL A 99 -17.23 -19.01 -19.21
CA VAL A 99 -17.59 -17.97 -20.18
C VAL A 99 -17.85 -18.60 -21.55
N GLY A 100 -18.79 -18.03 -22.31
CA GLY A 100 -18.95 -18.38 -23.73
C GLY A 100 -17.87 -17.69 -24.58
N ALA A 101 -17.35 -18.38 -25.60
CA ALA A 101 -16.44 -17.77 -26.56
C ALA A 101 -17.10 -16.58 -27.27
N ARG A 102 -16.36 -15.48 -27.37
CA ARG A 102 -16.88 -14.21 -27.85
C ARG A 102 -15.85 -13.39 -28.59
N THR A 103 -16.32 -12.62 -29.55
CA THR A 103 -15.56 -11.58 -30.24
C THR A 103 -15.87 -10.23 -29.61
N GLU A 104 -14.85 -9.39 -29.46
CA GLU A 104 -14.99 -8.04 -28.90
C GLU A 104 -14.58 -7.01 -29.95
N SER A 105 -15.44 -6.02 -30.20
CA SER A 105 -15.09 -4.84 -31.00
C SER A 105 -15.14 -3.58 -30.14
N TYR A 106 -14.13 -2.73 -30.29
CA TYR A 106 -13.93 -1.55 -29.46
C TYR A 106 -14.20 -0.26 -30.23
N ARG A 107 -14.80 0.73 -29.56
CA ARG A 107 -14.89 2.09 -30.10
C ARG A 107 -13.72 2.90 -29.57
N THR A 108 -13.16 3.75 -30.42
CA THR A 108 -11.96 4.54 -30.10
C THR A 108 -12.12 5.42 -28.85
N ASP A 109 -13.34 5.83 -28.54
CA ASP A 109 -13.72 6.69 -27.40
C ASP A 109 -14.27 5.93 -26.18
N SER A 110 -14.42 4.60 -26.24
CA SER A 110 -15.07 3.80 -25.19
C SER A 110 -14.37 2.48 -24.95
N ARG A 111 -14.05 2.22 -23.67
CA ARG A 111 -13.46 0.94 -23.23
C ARG A 111 -14.45 -0.22 -23.21
N LYS A 112 -15.76 0.02 -23.34
CA LYS A 112 -16.77 -1.07 -23.36
C LYS A 112 -16.83 -1.70 -24.75
N PRO A 113 -16.49 -3.00 -24.90
CA PRO A 113 -16.63 -3.67 -26.18
C PRO A 113 -18.10 -3.92 -26.53
N ILE A 114 -18.37 -4.03 -27.82
CA ILE A 114 -19.54 -4.74 -28.33
C ILE A 114 -19.15 -6.23 -28.39
N VAL A 115 -19.95 -7.07 -27.75
CA VAL A 115 -19.68 -8.50 -27.58
C VAL A 115 -20.58 -9.30 -28.53
N GLU A 116 -19.96 -10.11 -29.38
CA GLU A 116 -20.64 -11.02 -30.32
C GLU A 116 -20.17 -12.47 -30.10
N GLU A 117 -20.91 -13.45 -30.62
CA GLU A 117 -20.51 -14.85 -30.57
C GLU A 117 -19.21 -15.08 -31.36
N GLY A 118 -18.26 -15.83 -30.80
CA GLY A 118 -16.94 -16.03 -31.38
C GLY A 118 -16.45 -17.47 -31.30
N THR A 119 -15.37 -17.74 -32.02
CA THR A 119 -14.62 -19.00 -31.95
C THR A 119 -13.62 -18.99 -30.80
N LEU A 120 -12.99 -20.14 -30.53
CA LEU A 120 -11.85 -20.19 -29.59
C LEU A 120 -10.68 -19.30 -30.07
N ASP A 121 -10.45 -19.19 -31.38
CA ASP A 121 -9.42 -18.33 -31.95
C ASP A 121 -9.72 -16.85 -31.64
N ASP A 122 -10.98 -16.43 -31.81
CA ASP A 122 -11.43 -15.06 -31.48
C ASP A 122 -11.25 -14.75 -29.99
N ASP A 123 -11.58 -15.70 -29.10
CA ASP A 123 -11.36 -15.54 -27.65
C ASP A 123 -9.88 -15.43 -27.29
N GLN A 124 -9.00 -16.18 -27.96
CA GLN A 124 -7.57 -16.12 -27.69
C GLN A 124 -6.93 -14.84 -28.24
N ARG A 125 -7.38 -14.33 -29.39
CA ARG A 125 -6.90 -13.06 -29.99
C ARG A 125 -7.13 -11.85 -29.11
N ARG A 126 -8.26 -11.81 -28.39
CA ARG A 126 -8.61 -10.70 -27.47
C ARG A 126 -7.93 -10.80 -26.11
N ARG A 127 -7.00 -11.73 -25.89
CA ARG A 127 -6.27 -11.85 -24.62
C ARG A 127 -5.10 -10.89 -24.57
N ASP A 128 -4.58 -10.70 -23.37
CA ASP A 128 -3.52 -9.74 -23.10
C ASP A 128 -2.14 -10.23 -23.58
N PHE A 129 -1.77 -11.47 -23.27
CA PHE A 129 -0.47 -12.03 -23.60
C PHE A 129 -0.58 -13.47 -24.12
N THR A 130 0.35 -13.86 -24.99
CA THR A 130 0.46 -15.22 -25.57
C THR A 130 0.46 -16.31 -24.50
N VAL A 131 1.18 -16.10 -23.40
CA VAL A 131 1.23 -17.02 -22.25
C VAL A 131 -0.11 -17.20 -21.54
N ASN A 132 -1.03 -16.24 -21.68
CA ASN A 132 -2.40 -16.30 -21.16
C ASN A 132 -3.42 -16.69 -22.23
N ALA A 133 -2.99 -16.85 -23.48
CA ALA A 133 -3.80 -17.25 -24.61
C ALA A 133 -3.71 -18.75 -24.90
N LEU A 134 -3.14 -19.54 -23.99
CA LEU A 134 -3.09 -20.99 -24.06
C LEU A 134 -4.47 -21.59 -23.69
N ALA A 135 -4.85 -22.66 -24.38
CA ALA A 135 -6.08 -23.40 -24.11
C ALA A 135 -5.84 -24.91 -24.12
N VAL A 136 -6.54 -25.66 -23.27
CA VAL A 136 -6.48 -27.12 -23.20
C VAL A 136 -7.88 -27.69 -23.42
N ALA A 137 -8.03 -28.58 -24.39
CA ALA A 137 -9.31 -29.22 -24.68
C ALA A 137 -9.75 -30.16 -23.54
N LEU A 138 -11.04 -30.11 -23.21
CA LEU A 138 -11.64 -30.89 -22.12
C LEU A 138 -12.53 -32.04 -22.61
N ASN A 139 -12.98 -32.00 -23.86
CA ASN A 139 -13.80 -33.07 -24.45
C ASN A 139 -13.04 -34.40 -24.46
N ALA A 140 -13.73 -35.53 -24.26
CA ALA A 140 -13.09 -36.83 -24.01
C ALA A 140 -12.19 -37.34 -25.14
N ASP A 141 -12.51 -37.00 -26.39
CA ASP A 141 -11.75 -37.40 -27.59
C ASP A 141 -10.44 -36.62 -27.78
N ARG A 142 -10.37 -35.40 -27.22
CA ARG A 142 -9.24 -34.47 -27.32
C ARG A 142 -8.68 -34.05 -25.97
N PHE A 143 -9.03 -34.76 -24.90
CA PHE A 143 -8.70 -34.35 -23.54
C PHE A 143 -7.19 -34.16 -23.37
N GLY A 144 -6.78 -32.98 -22.89
CA GLY A 144 -5.38 -32.66 -22.67
C GLY A 144 -4.64 -32.15 -23.91
N GLU A 145 -5.30 -32.05 -25.07
CA GLU A 145 -4.74 -31.39 -26.24
C GLU A 145 -4.54 -29.90 -25.97
N LEU A 146 -3.30 -29.44 -26.09
CA LEU A 146 -2.92 -28.04 -25.90
C LEU A 146 -3.01 -27.29 -27.23
N ILE A 147 -3.79 -26.21 -27.23
CA ILE A 147 -3.97 -25.27 -28.33
C ILE A 147 -3.14 -24.03 -28.04
N ASP A 148 -2.17 -23.76 -28.91
CA ASP A 148 -1.25 -22.62 -28.83
C ASP A 148 -0.99 -21.98 -30.21
N PRO A 149 -1.95 -21.19 -30.74
CA PRO A 149 -1.81 -20.57 -32.05
C PRO A 149 -0.82 -19.39 -32.09
N PHE A 150 -0.43 -18.84 -30.93
CA PHE A 150 0.40 -17.63 -30.84
C PHE A 150 1.83 -17.88 -30.33
N GLY A 151 2.18 -19.11 -29.97
CA GLY A 151 3.50 -19.48 -29.46
C GLY A 151 3.71 -19.13 -28.00
N GLY A 152 2.64 -19.15 -27.19
CA GLY A 152 2.67 -18.93 -25.75
C GLY A 152 3.55 -19.92 -25.00
N LEU A 153 3.71 -21.17 -25.46
CA LEU A 153 4.65 -22.13 -24.87
C LEU A 153 6.10 -21.68 -24.99
N ALA A 154 6.48 -21.16 -26.17
CA ALA A 154 7.83 -20.67 -26.42
C ALA A 154 8.11 -19.42 -25.57
N ASP A 155 7.13 -18.52 -25.47
CA ASP A 155 7.23 -17.33 -24.61
C ASP A 155 7.27 -17.69 -23.12
N LEU A 156 6.50 -18.70 -22.69
CA LEU A 156 6.52 -19.22 -21.32
C LEU A 156 7.91 -19.78 -20.96
N ALA A 157 8.49 -20.58 -21.84
CA ALA A 157 9.84 -21.14 -21.68
C ALA A 157 10.92 -20.05 -21.69
N ALA A 158 10.73 -18.98 -22.47
CA ALA A 158 11.64 -17.84 -22.54
C ALA A 158 11.43 -16.81 -21.41
N GLY A 159 10.38 -16.92 -20.60
CA GLY A 159 10.01 -15.92 -19.60
C GLY A 159 9.70 -14.56 -20.25
N ARG A 160 8.91 -14.55 -21.33
CA ARG A 160 8.57 -13.37 -22.13
C ARG A 160 7.06 -13.09 -22.11
N LEU A 161 6.68 -11.82 -21.99
CA LEU A 161 5.33 -11.32 -22.17
C LEU A 161 5.23 -10.65 -23.54
N ARG A 162 4.56 -11.33 -24.47
CA ARG A 162 4.28 -10.87 -25.83
C ARG A 162 2.78 -10.86 -26.06
N THR A 163 2.25 -9.90 -26.80
CA THR A 163 0.82 -9.82 -27.14
C THR A 163 0.47 -10.82 -28.27
N PRO A 164 -0.75 -11.38 -28.31
CA PRO A 164 -1.17 -12.27 -29.42
C PRO A 164 -1.24 -11.57 -30.77
N LEU A 165 -1.71 -10.32 -30.77
CA LEU A 165 -1.80 -9.44 -31.93
C LEU A 165 -0.74 -8.34 -31.85
N ASP A 166 -0.81 -7.39 -32.79
CA ASP A 166 0.03 -6.19 -32.73
C ASP A 166 -0.14 -5.49 -31.36
N PRO A 167 0.97 -5.14 -30.67
CA PRO A 167 0.88 -4.53 -29.34
C PRO A 167 0.14 -3.20 -29.34
N ALA A 168 0.25 -2.39 -30.40
CA ALA A 168 -0.43 -1.11 -30.46
C ALA A 168 -1.95 -1.32 -30.59
N GLU A 169 -2.41 -2.25 -31.41
CA GLU A 169 -3.83 -2.63 -31.46
C GLU A 169 -4.32 -3.19 -30.11
N THR A 170 -3.52 -4.07 -29.51
CA THR A 170 -3.84 -4.72 -28.22
C THR A 170 -4.06 -3.70 -27.08
N PHE A 171 -3.24 -2.65 -27.03
CA PHE A 171 -3.33 -1.60 -26.01
C PHE A 171 -4.32 -0.49 -26.39
N GLU A 172 -4.55 -0.27 -27.68
CA GLU A 172 -5.61 0.63 -28.18
C GLU A 172 -6.98 0.12 -27.74
N ASP A 173 -7.20 -1.20 -27.89
CA ASP A 173 -8.40 -1.88 -27.43
C ASP A 173 -8.58 -1.76 -25.91
N ASP A 174 -7.60 -2.25 -25.14
CA ASP A 174 -7.62 -2.22 -23.66
C ASP A 174 -6.34 -1.61 -23.06
N PRO A 175 -6.33 -0.31 -22.75
CA PRO A 175 -5.18 0.32 -22.12
C PRO A 175 -4.80 -0.28 -20.75
N LEU A 176 -5.73 -0.96 -20.06
CA LEU A 176 -5.40 -1.65 -18.80
C LEU A 176 -4.38 -2.77 -19.01
N ARG A 177 -4.28 -3.35 -20.22
CA ARG A 177 -3.30 -4.40 -20.53
C ARG A 177 -1.86 -3.91 -20.35
N MET A 178 -1.60 -2.62 -20.47
CA MET A 178 -0.29 -2.04 -20.16
C MET A 178 0.05 -2.16 -18.66
N LEU A 179 -0.91 -1.86 -17.76
CA LEU A 179 -0.76 -2.09 -16.32
C LEU A 179 -0.60 -3.58 -16.01
N ARG A 180 -1.36 -4.44 -16.70
CA ARG A 180 -1.25 -5.90 -16.56
C ARG A 180 0.12 -6.40 -17.01
N ALA A 181 0.73 -5.80 -18.03
CA ALA A 181 2.10 -6.13 -18.46
C ALA A 181 3.09 -5.94 -17.30
N ALA A 182 3.05 -4.76 -16.67
CA ALA A 182 3.87 -4.45 -15.50
C ALA A 182 3.57 -5.39 -14.31
N ARG A 183 2.28 -5.70 -14.08
CA ARG A 183 1.88 -6.69 -13.05
C ARG A 183 2.45 -8.06 -13.33
N PHE A 184 2.29 -8.61 -14.53
CA PHE A 184 2.77 -9.96 -14.82
C PHE A 184 4.29 -10.04 -14.83
N ALA A 185 4.99 -8.99 -15.25
CA ALA A 185 6.44 -8.91 -15.13
C ALA A 185 6.87 -8.98 -13.64
N ALA A 186 6.20 -8.24 -12.77
CA ALA A 186 6.45 -8.25 -11.33
C ALA A 186 6.04 -9.58 -10.65
N GLN A 187 4.96 -10.22 -11.13
CA GLN A 187 4.38 -11.44 -10.57
C GLN A 187 5.16 -12.70 -10.98
N LEU A 188 5.51 -12.81 -12.26
CA LEU A 188 6.12 -14.00 -12.86
C LEU A 188 7.65 -13.86 -13.01
N GLY A 189 8.18 -12.63 -12.91
CA GLY A 189 9.58 -12.35 -13.19
C GLY A 189 9.93 -12.39 -14.68
N PHE A 190 8.94 -12.18 -15.55
CA PHE A 190 9.09 -12.22 -17.00
C PHE A 190 9.52 -10.86 -17.57
N SER A 191 10.18 -10.89 -18.72
CA SER A 191 10.51 -9.70 -19.52
C SER A 191 9.37 -9.36 -20.47
N ILE A 192 9.11 -8.07 -20.71
CA ILE A 192 8.14 -7.63 -21.72
C ILE A 192 8.87 -7.54 -23.07
N ASP A 193 8.22 -8.03 -24.13
CA ASP A 193 8.73 -7.91 -25.49
C ASP A 193 8.99 -6.44 -25.89
N GLU A 194 10.05 -6.18 -26.66
CA GLU A 194 10.47 -4.81 -27.00
C GLU A 194 9.38 -4.04 -27.76
N ALA A 195 8.68 -4.69 -28.70
CA ALA A 195 7.61 -4.05 -29.45
C ALA A 195 6.43 -3.68 -28.54
N ALA A 196 6.15 -4.50 -27.52
CA ALA A 196 5.15 -4.19 -26.52
C ALA A 196 5.57 -3.03 -25.61
N LEU A 197 6.84 -2.96 -25.18
CA LEU A 197 7.35 -1.82 -24.42
C LEU A 197 7.26 -0.50 -25.20
N ASP A 198 7.58 -0.52 -26.49
CA ASP A 198 7.47 0.66 -27.35
C ASP A 198 6.02 1.10 -27.54
N ALA A 199 5.10 0.15 -27.76
CA ALA A 199 3.67 0.46 -27.84
C ALA A 199 3.14 1.03 -26.50
N MET A 200 3.60 0.52 -25.35
CA MET A 200 3.25 1.09 -24.04
C MET A 200 3.71 2.55 -23.91
N ARG A 201 4.89 2.90 -24.42
CA ARG A 201 5.40 4.29 -24.41
C ARG A 201 4.53 5.22 -25.25
N VAL A 202 4.20 4.78 -26.46
CA VAL A 202 3.40 5.57 -27.41
C VAL A 202 1.98 5.79 -26.88
N GLN A 203 1.40 4.80 -26.21
CA GLN A 203 0.00 4.83 -25.78
C GLN A 203 -0.21 5.14 -24.28
N ALA A 204 0.84 5.54 -23.56
CA ALA A 204 0.77 5.75 -22.11
C ALA A 204 -0.41 6.65 -21.68
N GLU A 205 -0.71 7.70 -22.44
CA GLU A 205 -1.81 8.64 -22.15
C GLU A 205 -3.20 7.99 -22.19
N ARG A 206 -3.39 6.92 -23.00
CA ARG A 206 -4.67 6.22 -23.11
C ARG A 206 -5.11 5.59 -21.79
N ILE A 207 -4.20 5.41 -20.83
CA ILE A 207 -4.59 4.91 -19.50
C ILE A 207 -5.64 5.81 -18.83
N GLY A 208 -5.73 7.08 -19.20
CA GLY A 208 -6.72 8.04 -18.68
C GLY A 208 -8.18 7.68 -18.97
N ILE A 209 -8.47 6.82 -19.96
CA ILE A 209 -9.84 6.36 -20.24
C ILE A 209 -10.27 5.18 -19.36
N VAL A 210 -9.33 4.59 -18.60
CA VAL A 210 -9.58 3.46 -17.71
C VAL A 210 -10.09 3.97 -16.37
N SER A 211 -11.10 3.29 -15.82
CA SER A 211 -11.62 3.68 -14.50
C SER A 211 -10.56 3.51 -13.42
N GLN A 212 -10.59 4.45 -12.47
CA GLN A 212 -9.64 4.47 -11.35
C GLN A 212 -9.66 3.17 -10.54
N GLU A 213 -10.82 2.55 -10.34
CA GLU A 213 -10.96 1.28 -9.63
C GLU A 213 -10.14 0.15 -10.27
N ARG A 214 -10.18 0.03 -11.60
CA ARG A 214 -9.42 -1.00 -12.33
C ARG A 214 -7.92 -0.72 -12.29
N ILE A 215 -7.53 0.55 -12.39
CA ILE A 215 -6.14 0.98 -12.20
C ILE A 215 -5.66 0.57 -10.80
N THR A 216 -6.42 0.92 -9.77
CA THR A 216 -6.08 0.64 -8.38
C THR A 216 -5.97 -0.86 -8.11
N GLU A 217 -6.87 -1.68 -8.65
CA GLU A 217 -6.77 -3.14 -8.54
C GLU A 217 -5.45 -3.68 -9.12
N GLU A 218 -5.03 -3.20 -10.29
CA GLU A 218 -3.76 -3.64 -10.89
C GLU A 218 -2.55 -3.13 -10.10
N LEU A 219 -2.57 -1.89 -9.57
CA LEU A 219 -1.52 -1.36 -8.70
C LEU A 219 -1.40 -2.14 -7.38
N GLN A 220 -2.52 -2.50 -6.75
CA GLN A 220 -2.55 -3.34 -5.55
C GLN A 220 -1.93 -4.72 -5.84
N LYS A 221 -2.25 -5.33 -6.99
CA LYS A 221 -1.66 -6.61 -7.39
C LYS A 221 -0.17 -6.49 -7.73
N ILE A 222 0.28 -5.38 -8.32
CA ILE A 222 1.72 -5.10 -8.48
C ILE A 222 2.39 -5.07 -7.10
N MET A 223 1.81 -4.35 -6.14
CA MET A 223 2.35 -4.23 -4.79
C MET A 223 2.37 -5.55 -4.02
N ALA A 224 1.37 -6.41 -4.22
CA ALA A 224 1.30 -7.75 -3.64
C ALA A 224 2.30 -8.74 -4.27
N SER A 225 2.78 -8.45 -5.48
CA SER A 225 3.63 -9.38 -6.23
C SER A 225 4.98 -9.70 -5.54
N PRO A 226 5.68 -10.77 -5.98
CA PRO A 226 7.04 -11.08 -5.54
C PRO A 226 8.07 -9.99 -5.87
N ARG A 227 7.90 -9.22 -6.94
CA ARG A 227 8.89 -8.21 -7.38
C ARG A 227 8.21 -6.88 -7.72
N PRO A 228 7.57 -6.22 -6.74
CA PRO A 228 6.78 -5.01 -6.99
C PRO A 228 7.62 -3.88 -7.57
N SER A 229 8.90 -3.79 -7.18
CA SER A 229 9.87 -2.82 -7.72
C SER A 229 10.00 -2.89 -9.24
N GLU A 230 9.94 -4.07 -9.84
CA GLU A 230 10.01 -4.24 -11.29
C GLU A 230 8.76 -3.71 -12.00
N GLY A 231 7.58 -3.92 -11.40
CA GLY A 231 6.33 -3.36 -11.92
C GLY A 231 6.39 -1.83 -11.97
N TRP A 232 6.76 -1.18 -10.86
CA TRP A 232 6.89 0.27 -10.80
C TRP A 232 7.98 0.82 -11.72
N ARG A 233 9.11 0.09 -11.87
CA ARG A 233 10.16 0.42 -12.83
C ARG A 233 9.62 0.46 -14.26
N ILE A 234 8.87 -0.57 -14.66
CA ILE A 234 8.25 -0.64 -15.99
C ILE A 234 7.27 0.51 -16.19
N LEU A 235 6.41 0.81 -15.20
CA LEU A 235 5.48 1.93 -15.30
C LEU A 235 6.19 3.28 -15.50
N PHE A 236 7.34 3.47 -14.86
CA PHE A 236 8.16 4.66 -15.07
C PHE A 236 8.83 4.68 -16.45
N GLU A 237 9.48 3.58 -16.85
CA GLU A 237 10.21 3.46 -18.12
C GLU A 237 9.30 3.56 -19.36
N THR A 238 8.00 3.28 -19.21
CA THR A 238 7.00 3.46 -20.28
C THR A 238 6.25 4.79 -20.20
N GLY A 239 6.51 5.64 -19.21
CA GLY A 239 5.81 6.91 -19.01
C GLY A 239 4.41 6.80 -18.40
N LEU A 240 3.89 5.59 -18.19
CA LEU A 240 2.59 5.36 -17.54
C LEU A 240 2.54 5.97 -16.13
N LEU A 241 3.65 5.94 -15.40
CA LEU A 241 3.70 6.45 -14.04
C LEU A 241 3.36 7.95 -13.97
N LEU A 242 3.69 8.73 -15.00
CA LEU A 242 3.36 10.16 -15.06
C LEU A 242 1.85 10.42 -15.05
N HIS A 243 1.07 9.52 -15.65
CA HIS A 243 -0.38 9.62 -15.71
C HIS A 243 -1.05 9.05 -14.44
N LEU A 244 -0.36 8.16 -13.73
CA LEU A 244 -0.92 7.43 -12.58
C LEU A 244 -0.54 8.05 -11.24
N VAL A 245 0.75 8.30 -11.02
CA VAL A 245 1.30 8.84 -9.76
C VAL A 245 2.48 9.76 -10.10
N PRO A 246 2.20 10.97 -10.64
CA PRO A 246 3.25 11.92 -11.05
C PRO A 246 4.25 12.24 -9.93
N GLU A 247 3.79 12.26 -8.68
CA GLU A 247 4.62 12.53 -7.50
C GLU A 247 5.75 11.50 -7.32
N LEU A 248 5.54 10.24 -7.76
CA LEU A 248 6.59 9.23 -7.77
C LEU A 248 7.53 9.38 -8.97
N ALA A 249 7.01 9.82 -10.12
CA ALA A 249 7.86 10.09 -11.27
C ALA A 249 8.78 11.30 -11.02
N ASP A 250 8.32 12.31 -10.28
CA ASP A 250 9.10 13.49 -9.88
C ASP A 250 10.28 13.17 -8.94
N LEU A 251 10.34 11.96 -8.37
CA LEU A 251 11.50 11.48 -7.62
C LEU A 251 12.69 11.16 -8.51
N ALA A 252 12.46 10.95 -9.81
CA ALA A 252 13.51 10.55 -10.74
C ALA A 252 14.40 11.73 -11.13
N GLY A 253 15.64 11.43 -11.47
CA GLY A 253 16.64 12.41 -11.88
C GLY A 253 17.65 12.76 -10.78
N VAL A 254 18.77 13.32 -11.23
CA VAL A 254 19.88 13.75 -10.38
C VAL A 254 20.28 15.17 -10.76
N ASP A 255 20.21 16.09 -9.80
CA ASP A 255 20.73 17.43 -9.96
C ASP A 255 22.19 17.50 -9.52
N ASN A 256 23.00 18.20 -10.30
CA ASN A 256 24.40 18.47 -10.01
C ASN A 256 24.65 19.98 -9.92
N VAL A 257 24.94 20.47 -8.72
CA VAL A 257 25.35 21.86 -8.50
C VAL A 257 26.71 21.86 -7.82
N GLY A 258 27.72 22.42 -8.51
CA GLY A 258 29.07 22.56 -7.96
C GLY A 258 29.70 21.23 -7.53
N GLY A 259 29.46 20.14 -8.26
CA GLY A 259 30.00 18.81 -7.96
C GLY A 259 29.25 18.04 -6.87
N HIS A 260 28.21 18.62 -6.26
CA HIS A 260 27.35 17.95 -5.30
C HIS A 260 26.15 17.32 -6.04
N GLN A 261 26.08 16.00 -6.02
CA GLN A 261 25.01 15.20 -6.60
C GLN A 261 24.27 14.46 -5.48
N HIS A 262 22.95 14.40 -5.58
CA HIS A 262 22.16 13.46 -4.79
C HIS A 262 21.96 12.15 -5.60
N LYS A 263 21.51 11.08 -4.94
CA LYS A 263 21.12 9.86 -5.65
C LYS A 263 19.79 10.10 -6.38
N ASP A 264 19.50 9.29 -7.39
CA ASP A 264 18.17 9.22 -7.96
C ASP A 264 17.20 8.67 -6.90
N ASN A 265 16.24 9.50 -6.46
CA ASN A 265 15.35 9.14 -5.37
C ASN A 265 14.35 8.05 -5.81
N PHE A 266 13.92 8.05 -7.07
CA PHE A 266 13.00 7.03 -7.58
C PHE A 266 13.62 5.63 -7.54
N TYR A 267 14.81 5.45 -8.14
CA TYR A 267 15.49 4.16 -8.10
C TYR A 267 15.95 3.76 -6.69
N HIS A 268 16.23 4.75 -5.83
CA HIS A 268 16.46 4.49 -4.41
C HIS A 268 15.23 3.89 -3.74
N THR A 269 14.05 4.52 -3.89
CA THR A 269 12.77 4.03 -3.37
C THR A 269 12.47 2.62 -3.86
N LEU A 270 12.72 2.31 -5.14
CA LEU A 270 12.56 0.95 -5.66
C LEU A 270 13.49 -0.06 -4.97
N GLY A 271 14.74 0.34 -4.70
CA GLY A 271 15.69 -0.48 -3.94
C GLY A 271 15.25 -0.74 -2.49
N VAL A 272 14.65 0.25 -1.82
CA VAL A 272 14.04 0.09 -0.49
C VAL A 272 12.93 -0.95 -0.54
N LEU A 273 12.04 -0.83 -1.54
CA LEU A 273 10.94 -1.76 -1.74
C LEU A 273 11.43 -3.19 -1.99
N THR A 274 12.49 -3.38 -2.79
CA THR A 274 13.12 -4.71 -2.98
C THR A 274 13.66 -5.27 -1.66
N ASN A 275 14.46 -4.48 -0.93
CA ASN A 275 15.04 -4.91 0.35
C ASN A 275 13.96 -5.30 1.37
N LEU A 276 12.86 -4.54 1.41
CA LEU A 276 11.73 -4.81 2.29
C LEU A 276 11.07 -6.15 1.97
N VAL A 277 10.80 -6.41 0.69
CA VAL A 277 10.21 -7.68 0.25
C VAL A 277 11.11 -8.87 0.59
N ASP A 278 12.42 -8.72 0.39
CA ASP A 278 13.38 -9.77 0.75
C ASP A 278 13.45 -10.00 2.26
N ALA A 279 13.35 -8.94 3.07
CA ALA A 279 13.29 -9.05 4.51
C ALA A 279 11.99 -9.73 4.99
N GLN A 280 10.84 -9.41 4.38
CA GLN A 280 9.57 -10.09 4.62
C GLN A 280 9.67 -11.59 4.32
N ARG A 281 10.28 -11.97 3.19
CA ARG A 281 10.52 -13.39 2.86
C ARG A 281 11.42 -14.08 3.88
N ALA A 282 12.54 -13.45 4.23
CA ALA A 282 13.50 -14.03 5.16
C ALA A 282 12.89 -14.26 6.55
N ALA A 283 11.93 -13.43 6.94
CA ALA A 283 11.20 -13.55 8.20
C ALA A 283 10.08 -14.61 8.17
N GLY A 284 9.85 -15.30 7.05
CA GLY A 284 8.71 -16.23 6.90
C GLY A 284 7.36 -15.51 6.98
N LEU A 285 7.35 -14.22 6.68
CA LEU A 285 6.16 -13.38 6.66
C LEU A 285 5.46 -13.44 5.30
N ALA A 286 6.20 -13.76 4.24
CA ALA A 286 5.62 -14.02 2.93
C ALA A 286 5.05 -15.45 2.88
N ASP A 287 3.76 -15.55 2.57
CA ASP A 287 3.04 -16.78 2.22
C ASP A 287 2.68 -17.67 3.41
N ASP A 288 1.53 -17.38 4.03
CA ASP A 288 0.47 -18.33 4.39
C ASP A 288 -0.63 -17.57 5.18
N GLU A 289 -1.82 -17.46 4.59
CA GLU A 289 -3.08 -17.02 5.24
C GLU A 289 -3.25 -15.51 5.54
N GLY A 290 -3.41 -14.69 4.49
CA GLY A 290 -4.40 -13.60 4.34
C GLY A 290 -4.46 -12.40 5.32
N ARG A 291 -4.24 -12.59 6.64
CA ARG A 291 -4.16 -11.49 7.63
C ARG A 291 -2.79 -10.84 7.68
N ALA A 292 -1.75 -11.59 7.30
CA ALA A 292 -0.38 -11.10 7.19
C ALA A 292 -0.19 -10.30 5.88
N GLU A 293 -0.92 -10.64 4.82
CA GLU A 293 -0.83 -10.03 3.49
C GLU A 293 -1.20 -8.55 3.47
N ASP A 294 -2.30 -8.17 4.13
CA ASP A 294 -2.75 -6.76 4.15
C ASP A 294 -1.74 -5.85 4.84
N ARG A 295 -1.25 -6.23 6.03
CA ARG A 295 -0.23 -5.45 6.75
C ARG A 295 1.06 -5.33 5.94
N MET A 296 1.49 -6.40 5.28
CA MET A 296 2.67 -6.39 4.43
C MET A 296 2.51 -5.52 3.19
N LEU A 297 1.32 -5.57 2.57
CA LEU A 297 0.97 -4.73 1.44
C LEU A 297 1.08 -3.25 1.81
N TRP A 298 0.52 -2.85 2.95
CA TRP A 298 0.58 -1.46 3.39
C TRP A 298 1.98 -1.04 3.83
N LEU A 299 2.79 -1.95 4.38
CA LEU A 299 4.21 -1.66 4.65
C LEU A 299 5.00 -1.42 3.35
N ARG A 300 4.71 -2.18 2.29
CA ARG A 300 5.28 -1.94 0.96
C ARG A 300 4.84 -0.59 0.41
N TRP A 301 3.59 -0.17 0.62
CA TRP A 301 3.14 1.18 0.27
C TRP A 301 3.88 2.26 1.07
N ALA A 302 4.12 2.06 2.37
CA ALA A 302 4.95 2.97 3.16
C ALA A 302 6.36 3.07 2.59
N ALA A 303 6.97 1.95 2.18
CA ALA A 303 8.28 1.96 1.51
C ALA A 303 8.26 2.70 0.17
N LEU A 304 7.22 2.54 -0.65
CA LEU A 304 7.10 3.28 -1.91
C LEU A 304 6.92 4.79 -1.70
N LEU A 305 6.27 5.20 -0.60
CA LEU A 305 5.84 6.58 -0.38
C LEU A 305 6.69 7.35 0.65
N HIS A 306 7.64 6.73 1.34
CA HIS A 306 8.41 7.38 2.42
C HIS A 306 9.10 8.68 1.97
N ASP A 307 9.56 8.69 0.73
CA ASP A 307 10.33 9.77 0.12
C ASP A 307 9.51 10.68 -0.81
N ILE A 308 8.20 10.45 -0.96
CA ILE A 308 7.38 11.08 -2.02
C ILE A 308 7.43 12.61 -2.03
N ALA A 309 7.72 13.24 -0.89
CA ALA A 309 7.78 14.70 -0.76
C ALA A 309 9.20 15.29 -0.88
N LYS A 310 10.22 14.49 -1.21
CA LYS A 310 11.58 15.00 -1.45
C LYS A 310 11.61 16.10 -2.54
N PRO A 311 10.90 15.98 -3.69
CA PRO A 311 10.92 17.03 -4.70
C PRO A 311 10.44 18.38 -4.16
N ASP A 312 9.35 18.39 -3.38
CA ASP A 312 8.78 19.60 -2.77
C ASP A 312 9.68 20.30 -1.74
N THR A 313 10.58 19.55 -1.12
CA THR A 313 11.41 20.01 0.01
C THR A 313 12.89 20.15 -0.35
N LYS A 314 13.22 19.85 -1.60
CA LYS A 314 14.57 19.90 -2.14
C LYS A 314 15.12 21.33 -2.09
N ARG A 315 16.22 21.52 -1.35
CA ARG A 315 16.92 22.80 -1.23
C ARG A 315 18.43 22.59 -1.34
N PHE A 316 19.10 23.43 -2.11
CA PHE A 316 20.56 23.48 -2.13
C PHE A 316 21.05 24.48 -1.09
N LEU A 317 21.88 24.03 -0.15
CA LEU A 317 22.55 24.86 0.84
C LEU A 317 24.05 24.93 0.52
N PRO A 318 24.62 26.11 0.23
CA PRO A 318 26.05 26.26 0.00
C PRO A 318 26.88 25.67 1.16
N GLY A 319 27.86 24.81 0.84
CA GLY A 319 28.72 24.13 1.82
C GLY A 319 28.18 22.81 2.36
N THR A 320 26.85 22.63 2.43
CA THR A 320 26.20 21.38 2.89
C THR A 320 25.76 20.49 1.72
N GLY A 321 25.35 21.10 0.60
CA GLY A 321 24.82 20.40 -0.57
C GLY A 321 23.29 20.33 -0.59
N TRP A 322 22.74 19.29 -1.22
CA TRP A 322 21.29 19.07 -1.33
C TRP A 322 20.69 18.56 -0.02
N THR A 323 19.58 19.17 0.40
CA THR A 323 18.83 18.82 1.60
C THR A 323 17.35 18.64 1.30
N PHE A 324 16.66 17.84 2.10
CA PHE A 324 15.24 17.48 1.95
C PHE A 324 14.50 17.57 3.28
N HIS A 325 14.76 18.62 4.07
CA HIS A 325 14.25 18.72 5.44
C HIS A 325 12.71 18.80 5.47
N GLY A 326 12.08 17.97 6.31
CA GLY A 326 10.62 17.97 6.53
C GLY A 326 9.82 17.22 5.46
N HIS A 327 10.47 16.41 4.62
CA HIS A 327 9.74 15.62 3.62
C HIS A 327 8.89 14.52 4.26
N GLU A 328 9.31 13.97 5.40
CA GLU A 328 8.56 12.99 6.18
C GLU A 328 7.21 13.56 6.64
N ASP A 329 7.19 14.80 7.13
CA ASP A 329 5.98 15.48 7.57
C ASP A 329 5.11 15.90 6.38
N ARG A 330 5.70 16.49 5.34
CA ARG A 330 4.97 16.89 4.13
C ARG A 330 4.39 15.68 3.39
N GLY A 331 5.15 14.60 3.28
CA GLY A 331 4.75 13.33 2.69
C GLY A 331 3.54 12.77 3.41
N ALA A 332 3.63 12.64 4.74
CA ALA A 332 2.56 12.13 5.58
C ALA A 332 1.31 13.04 5.58
N ARG A 333 1.46 14.37 5.71
CA ARG A 333 0.29 15.26 5.84
C ARG A 333 -0.43 15.51 4.53
N ARG A 334 0.30 15.60 3.41
CA ARG A 334 -0.25 16.04 2.12
C ARG A 334 -0.32 14.91 1.11
N HIS A 335 0.81 14.31 0.78
CA HIS A 335 0.94 13.40 -0.37
C HIS A 335 0.22 12.08 -0.14
N VAL A 336 0.46 11.41 0.99
CA VAL A 336 -0.15 10.11 1.31
C VAL A 336 -1.69 10.21 1.32
N PRO A 337 -2.35 11.15 2.04
CA PRO A 337 -3.81 11.27 2.02
C PRO A 337 -4.37 11.69 0.66
N SER A 338 -3.66 12.53 -0.10
CA SER A 338 -4.07 12.93 -1.45
C SER A 338 -4.08 11.73 -2.40
N LEU A 339 -3.00 10.95 -2.38
CA LEU A 339 -2.83 9.78 -3.23
C LEU A 339 -3.86 8.70 -2.89
N PHE A 340 -4.08 8.42 -1.60
CA PHE A 340 -5.09 7.44 -1.16
C PHE A 340 -6.49 7.79 -1.67
N ARG A 341 -6.88 9.08 -1.64
CA ARG A 341 -8.17 9.53 -2.19
C ARG A 341 -8.21 9.40 -3.71
N ARG A 342 -7.16 9.84 -4.41
CA ARG A 342 -7.07 9.81 -5.87
C ARG A 342 -7.10 8.39 -6.41
N LEU A 343 -6.38 7.47 -5.77
CA LEU A 343 -6.38 6.04 -6.10
C LEU A 343 -7.55 5.27 -5.48
N LYS A 344 -8.49 5.93 -4.78
CA LYS A 344 -9.62 5.25 -4.10
C LYS A 344 -9.18 4.09 -3.19
N LEU A 345 -8.01 4.22 -2.55
CA LEU A 345 -7.51 3.28 -1.56
C LEU A 345 -8.28 3.41 -0.24
N PRO A 346 -8.29 2.39 0.63
CA PRO A 346 -9.01 2.44 1.90
C PRO A 346 -8.52 3.59 2.80
N LEU A 347 -9.45 4.47 3.20
CA LEU A 347 -9.14 5.68 3.98
C LEU A 347 -9.13 5.45 5.51
N GLY A 348 -9.34 4.20 5.96
CA GLY A 348 -9.34 3.81 7.37
C GLY A 348 -7.93 3.51 7.87
N GLU A 349 -7.79 2.39 8.58
CA GLU A 349 -6.52 1.96 9.17
C GLU A 349 -5.35 1.90 8.17
N PRO A 350 -5.52 1.45 6.90
CA PRO A 350 -4.44 1.52 5.90
C PRO A 350 -3.82 2.90 5.68
N LEU A 351 -4.66 3.94 5.56
CA LEU A 351 -4.18 5.31 5.39
C LEU A 351 -3.42 5.77 6.64
N THR A 352 -3.99 5.54 7.82
CA THR A 352 -3.35 5.90 9.09
C THR A 352 -2.00 5.20 9.23
N TYR A 353 -1.95 3.90 8.99
CA TYR A 353 -0.76 3.07 9.07
C TYR A 353 0.35 3.57 8.14
N VAL A 354 0.07 3.74 6.84
CA VAL A 354 1.06 4.22 5.86
C VAL A 354 1.52 5.63 6.22
N ARG A 355 0.59 6.52 6.60
CA ARG A 355 0.90 7.89 6.97
C ARG A 355 1.86 7.97 8.16
N GLU A 356 1.60 7.21 9.22
CA GLU A 356 2.45 7.25 10.42
C GLU A 356 3.84 6.68 10.14
N LEU A 357 3.96 5.59 9.36
CA LEU A 357 5.27 5.07 8.98
C LEU A 357 6.07 6.06 8.14
N VAL A 358 5.43 6.70 7.15
CA VAL A 358 6.06 7.76 6.35
C VAL A 358 6.46 8.95 7.24
N ARG A 359 5.66 9.32 8.24
CA ARG A 359 6.00 10.42 9.16
C ARG A 359 7.20 10.09 10.05
N LEU A 360 7.31 8.84 10.49
CA LEU A 360 8.25 8.42 11.53
C LEU A 360 9.55 7.82 11.00
N HIS A 361 9.69 7.53 9.71
CA HIS A 361 10.83 6.77 9.15
C HIS A 361 12.22 7.36 9.45
N HIS A 362 12.35 8.67 9.67
CA HIS A 362 13.62 9.27 10.08
C HIS A 362 13.96 9.09 11.56
N ARG A 363 12.96 8.87 12.42
CA ARG A 363 13.13 8.86 13.89
C ARG A 363 14.13 7.79 14.34
N PRO A 364 14.07 6.53 13.87
CA PRO A 364 15.05 5.53 14.26
C PRO A 364 16.45 5.85 13.76
N VAL A 365 16.59 6.45 12.56
CA VAL A 365 17.89 6.78 11.96
C VAL A 365 18.66 7.76 12.84
N ALA A 366 17.97 8.73 13.43
CA ALA A 366 18.58 9.71 14.33
C ALA A 366 19.16 9.07 15.61
N LEU A 367 18.68 7.90 16.02
CA LEU A 367 19.15 7.20 17.21
C LEU A 367 20.39 6.33 16.96
N VAL A 368 20.76 6.07 15.70
CA VAL A 368 21.84 5.11 15.37
C VAL A 368 23.23 5.65 15.72
N ASP A 369 23.46 6.93 15.46
CA ASP A 369 24.77 7.58 15.54
C ASP A 369 25.03 8.24 16.91
N ASP A 370 23.99 8.42 17.75
CA ASP A 370 24.07 9.00 19.11
C ASP A 370 24.00 7.90 20.19
N ASP A 371 24.44 8.23 21.43
CA ASP A 371 24.15 7.39 22.59
C ASP A 371 22.62 7.36 22.78
N VAL A 372 22.01 6.22 22.47
CA VAL A 372 20.56 6.01 22.51
C VAL A 372 20.06 6.24 23.94
N THR A 373 19.42 7.40 24.17
CA THR A 373 18.83 7.71 25.48
C THR A 373 17.50 6.99 25.66
N ASP A 374 17.22 6.55 26.89
CA ASP A 374 15.94 5.93 27.25
C ASP A 374 14.76 6.82 26.84
N SER A 375 14.85 8.14 27.06
CA SER A 375 13.77 9.07 26.74
C SER A 375 13.48 9.15 25.23
N ALA A 376 14.52 9.11 24.38
CA ALA A 376 14.33 9.06 22.94
C ALA A 376 13.68 7.75 22.48
N VAL A 377 14.03 6.63 23.12
CA VAL A 377 13.41 5.32 22.88
C VAL A 377 11.95 5.29 23.36
N ARG A 378 11.64 5.84 24.54
CA ARG A 378 10.26 5.95 25.04
C ARG A 378 9.38 6.73 24.07
N ARG A 379 9.86 7.88 23.60
CA ARG A 379 9.15 8.72 22.63
C ARG A 379 8.89 7.97 21.33
N LEU A 380 9.87 7.23 20.82
CA LEU A 380 9.70 6.41 19.61
C LEU A 380 8.70 5.27 19.81
N LEU A 381 8.77 4.53 20.92
CA LEU A 381 7.83 3.46 21.27
C LEU A 381 6.40 4.00 21.40
N PHE A 382 6.23 5.13 22.08
CA PHE A 382 4.94 5.80 22.24
C PHE A 382 4.37 6.30 20.91
N GLU A 383 5.18 6.97 20.08
CA GLU A 383 4.73 7.53 18.80
C GLU A 383 4.40 6.45 17.77
N ALA A 384 5.21 5.39 17.69
CA ALA A 384 5.03 4.31 16.72
C ALA A 384 4.02 3.26 17.19
N GLY A 385 3.87 3.06 18.51
CA GLY A 385 3.02 2.05 19.11
C GLY A 385 3.30 0.65 18.55
N ASP A 386 2.24 -0.08 18.22
CA ASP A 386 2.30 -1.43 17.63
C ASP A 386 2.95 -1.49 16.24
N ARG A 387 3.23 -0.33 15.62
CA ARG A 387 3.85 -0.24 14.29
C ARG A 387 5.37 -0.13 14.36
N VAL A 388 5.97 -0.06 15.55
CA VAL A 388 7.42 0.17 15.71
C VAL A 388 8.27 -0.92 15.05
N ASP A 389 7.83 -2.19 15.08
CA ASP A 389 8.59 -3.28 14.47
C ASP A 389 8.60 -3.17 12.93
N ASP A 390 7.48 -2.72 12.33
CA ASP A 390 7.41 -2.45 10.90
C ASP A 390 8.18 -1.18 10.51
N LEU A 391 8.16 -0.17 11.37
CA LEU A 391 8.98 1.03 11.21
C LEU A 391 10.46 0.65 11.17
N MET A 392 10.92 -0.20 12.09
CA MET A 392 12.29 -0.71 12.09
C MET A 392 12.60 -1.53 10.83
N LEU A 393 11.66 -2.35 10.36
CA LEU A 393 11.82 -3.10 9.12
C LEU A 393 11.97 -2.18 7.90
N LEU A 394 11.12 -1.14 7.80
CA LEU A 394 11.18 -0.11 6.76
C LEU A 394 12.53 0.62 6.77
N VAL A 395 12.97 1.10 7.92
CA VAL A 395 14.21 1.87 8.04
C VAL A 395 15.46 1.02 7.77
N ARG A 396 15.44 -0.27 8.14
CA ARG A 396 16.52 -1.19 7.76
C ARG A 396 16.55 -1.43 6.24
N ALA A 397 15.39 -1.55 5.60
CA ALA A 397 15.28 -1.68 4.15
C ALA A 397 15.78 -0.43 3.40
N ASP A 398 15.65 0.75 4.02
CA ASP A 398 16.10 2.04 3.47
C ASP A 398 17.64 2.15 3.33
N ILE A 399 18.39 1.30 4.02
CA ILE A 399 19.86 1.26 3.90
C ILE A 399 20.28 0.65 2.55
N THR A 400 20.31 1.49 1.51
CA THR A 400 20.69 1.14 0.14
C THR A 400 22.18 1.40 -0.18
N SER A 401 23.00 1.70 0.84
CA SER A 401 24.42 1.97 0.66
C SER A 401 25.18 0.77 0.09
N LYS A 402 25.86 0.96 -1.05
CA LYS A 402 26.79 -0.03 -1.64
C LYS A 402 28.08 -0.23 -0.80
N ASN A 403 28.36 0.65 0.15
CA ASN A 403 29.51 0.50 1.06
C ASN A 403 29.14 -0.46 2.20
N GLU A 404 29.67 -1.68 2.13
CA GLU A 404 29.44 -2.76 3.10
C GLU A 404 29.82 -2.38 4.53
N ARG A 405 30.94 -1.67 4.73
CA ARG A 405 31.38 -1.24 6.07
C ARG A 405 30.39 -0.27 6.68
N ARG A 406 29.91 0.71 5.89
CA ARG A 406 28.90 1.68 6.32
C ARG A 406 27.59 0.95 6.63
N LYS A 407 27.13 0.07 5.73
CA LYS A 407 25.90 -0.71 5.92
C LYS A 407 25.92 -1.51 7.22
N ARG A 408 26.99 -2.27 7.49
CA ARG A 408 27.15 -3.04 8.74
C ARG A 408 27.11 -2.15 9.98
N ARG A 409 27.72 -0.96 9.93
CA ARG A 409 27.70 -0.02 11.05
C ARG A 409 26.28 0.46 11.38
N TYR A 410 25.50 0.86 10.37
CA TYR A 410 24.11 1.29 10.56
C TYR A 410 23.25 0.15 11.09
N LEU A 411 23.34 -1.05 10.49
CA LEU A 411 22.59 -2.23 10.94
C LEU A 411 22.90 -2.56 12.41
N ALA A 412 24.18 -2.57 12.80
CA ALA A 412 24.57 -2.81 14.19
C ALA A 412 24.08 -1.72 15.16
N GLY A 413 23.85 -0.50 14.69
CA GLY A 413 23.24 0.55 15.50
C GLY A 413 21.73 0.36 15.64
N PHE A 414 21.03 -0.05 14.58
CA PHE A 414 19.62 -0.46 14.70
C PHE A 414 19.45 -1.64 15.65
N ASP A 415 20.36 -2.62 15.64
CA ASP A 415 20.31 -3.74 16.59
C ASP A 415 20.41 -3.25 18.06
N ARG A 416 21.22 -2.22 18.33
CA ARG A 416 21.29 -1.59 19.67
C ARG A 416 20.00 -0.85 20.02
N VAL A 417 19.45 -0.09 19.08
CA VAL A 417 18.17 0.60 19.27
C VAL A 417 17.06 -0.40 19.57
N GLU A 418 16.93 -1.49 18.81
CA GLU A 418 15.94 -2.54 19.05
C GLU A 418 16.14 -3.25 20.41
N ALA A 419 17.38 -3.51 20.81
CA ALA A 419 17.66 -4.09 22.13
C ALA A 419 17.20 -3.15 23.24
N LYS A 420 17.47 -1.84 23.11
CA LYS A 420 17.05 -0.84 24.08
C LYS A 420 15.54 -0.65 24.08
N MET A 421 14.89 -0.73 22.91
CA MET A 421 13.43 -0.70 22.82
C MET A 421 12.79 -1.85 23.61
N ARG A 422 13.34 -3.07 23.55
CA ARG A 422 12.82 -4.20 24.34
C ARG A 422 12.99 -3.97 25.84
N GLU A 423 14.16 -3.51 26.27
CA GLU A 423 14.43 -3.19 27.68
C GLU A 423 13.46 -2.14 28.22
N VAL A 424 13.24 -1.06 27.47
CA VAL A 424 12.33 0.03 27.87
C VAL A 424 10.87 -0.42 27.83
N GLU A 425 10.47 -1.19 26.82
CA GLU A 425 9.09 -1.68 26.70
C GLU A 425 8.73 -2.69 27.80
N GLU A 426 9.66 -3.58 28.18
CA GLU A 426 9.49 -4.53 29.29
C GLU A 426 9.29 -3.81 30.63
N LYS A 427 9.87 -2.62 30.79
CA LYS A 427 9.81 -1.84 32.02
C LYS A 427 8.60 -0.91 32.06
N ASP A 428 8.35 -0.17 30.97
CA ASP A 428 7.46 0.99 30.96
C ASP A 428 6.15 0.75 30.16
N HIS A 429 6.02 -0.37 29.43
CA HIS A 429 4.83 -0.78 28.66
C HIS A 429 4.24 0.34 27.76
N LEU A 430 5.07 0.94 26.91
CA LEU A 430 4.74 2.18 26.21
C LEU A 430 4.00 1.99 24.88
N ARG A 431 4.09 0.82 24.23
CA ARG A 431 3.34 0.56 22.99
C ARG A 431 1.83 0.57 23.25
N ALA A 432 1.42 0.08 24.42
CA ALA A 432 0.04 0.08 24.90
C ALA A 432 -0.22 1.17 25.95
N PHE A 433 0.47 2.31 25.85
CA PHE A 433 0.38 3.38 26.84
C PHE A 433 -1.07 3.78 27.13
N GLN A 434 -1.51 3.52 28.36
CA GLN A 434 -2.71 4.10 28.93
C GLN A 434 -2.25 5.16 29.93
N PRO A 435 -2.83 6.37 29.91
CA PRO A 435 -2.54 7.36 30.93
C PRO A 435 -2.76 6.74 32.32
N PRO A 436 -1.74 6.75 33.20
CA PRO A 436 -1.85 6.11 34.52
C PRO A 436 -2.88 6.78 35.42
N VAL A 437 -3.26 8.03 35.12
CA VAL A 437 -4.36 8.77 35.73
C VAL A 437 -5.30 9.22 34.61
N ASP A 438 -6.58 8.89 34.71
CA ASP A 438 -7.55 9.20 33.67
C ASP A 438 -8.20 10.60 33.83
N GLY A 439 -8.99 11.01 32.85
CA GLY A 439 -9.62 12.34 32.88
C GLY A 439 -10.67 12.49 33.99
N HIS A 440 -11.39 11.42 34.31
CA HIS A 440 -12.43 11.44 35.34
C HIS A 440 -11.82 11.58 36.73
N GLU A 441 -10.73 10.87 36.97
CA GLU A 441 -10.00 10.96 38.22
C GLU A 441 -9.41 12.36 38.44
N ILE A 442 -8.83 12.98 37.41
CA ILE A 442 -8.35 14.38 37.49
C ILE A 442 -9.52 15.31 37.82
N MET A 443 -10.67 15.15 37.17
CA MET A 443 -11.86 15.98 37.40
C MET A 443 -12.37 15.86 38.85
N GLU A 444 -12.47 14.63 39.36
CA GLU A 444 -12.91 14.36 40.73
C GLU A 444 -11.92 14.91 41.77
N ALA A 445 -10.63 14.66 41.59
CA ALA A 445 -9.59 15.11 42.52
C ALA A 445 -9.46 16.64 42.61
N LEU A 446 -9.68 17.34 41.48
CA LEU A 446 -9.59 18.81 41.42
C LEU A 446 -10.94 19.52 41.61
N GLY A 447 -12.07 18.79 41.58
CA GLY A 447 -13.40 19.38 41.62
C GLY A 447 -13.71 20.26 40.39
N VAL A 448 -13.16 19.91 39.23
CA VAL A 448 -13.32 20.65 37.97
C VAL A 448 -14.08 19.82 36.93
N GLY A 449 -14.75 20.50 36.00
CA GLY A 449 -15.32 19.86 34.83
C GLY A 449 -14.28 19.55 33.75
N GLU A 450 -14.75 18.98 32.64
CA GLU A 450 -13.91 18.77 31.45
C GLU A 450 -13.39 20.12 30.94
N GLY A 451 -12.08 20.23 30.72
CA GLY A 451 -11.49 21.51 30.33
C GLY A 451 -9.98 21.48 30.13
N ILE A 452 -9.42 22.68 29.94
CA ILE A 452 -7.99 22.88 29.64
C ILE A 452 -7.08 22.36 30.75
N ALA A 453 -7.42 22.58 32.02
CA ALA A 453 -6.62 22.11 33.15
C ALA A 453 -6.39 20.59 33.11
N VAL A 454 -7.45 19.82 32.83
CA VAL A 454 -7.37 18.35 32.68
C VAL A 454 -6.45 17.97 31.52
N GLY A 455 -6.58 18.63 30.37
CA GLY A 455 -5.73 18.38 29.20
C GLY A 455 -4.24 18.71 29.45
N ILE A 456 -3.97 19.78 30.19
CA ILE A 456 -2.62 20.20 30.59
C ILE A 456 -1.99 19.12 31.49
N LEU A 457 -2.68 18.71 32.55
CA LEU A 457 -2.16 17.69 33.48
C LEU A 457 -1.91 16.35 32.78
N LYS A 458 -2.83 15.89 31.93
CA LYS A 458 -2.63 14.68 31.12
C LYS A 458 -1.40 14.80 30.21
N THR A 459 -1.14 16.00 29.68
CA THR A 459 0.03 16.25 28.83
C THR A 459 1.31 16.23 29.66
N TRP A 460 1.37 16.93 30.79
CA TRP A 460 2.56 16.97 31.64
C TRP A 460 2.91 15.63 32.24
N ILE A 461 1.92 14.85 32.72
CA ILE A 461 2.15 13.49 33.21
C ILE A 461 2.78 12.64 32.10
N ARG A 462 2.22 12.69 30.88
CA ARG A 462 2.76 11.96 29.75
C ARG A 462 4.19 12.39 29.42
N GLU A 463 4.46 13.68 29.29
CA GLU A 463 5.81 14.16 28.97
C GLU A 463 6.82 13.77 30.06
N ALA A 464 6.47 13.90 31.34
CA ALA A 464 7.32 13.48 32.45
C ALA A 464 7.64 11.97 32.41
N ILE A 465 6.67 11.12 32.01
CA ILE A 465 6.91 9.69 31.80
C ILE A 465 7.86 9.45 30.63
N LEU A 466 7.62 10.11 29.49
CA LEU A 466 8.46 9.96 28.30
C LEU A 466 9.89 10.45 28.56
N ASP A 467 10.06 11.51 29.33
CA ASP A 467 11.37 12.05 29.72
C ASP A 467 12.07 11.22 30.81
N GLY A 468 11.35 10.29 31.46
CA GLY A 468 11.87 9.38 32.47
C GLY A 468 11.93 9.98 33.88
N GLU A 469 11.28 11.13 34.08
CA GLU A 469 11.14 11.80 35.37
C GLU A 469 10.09 11.11 36.24
N LEU A 470 9.15 10.42 35.61
CA LEU A 470 8.01 9.77 36.26
C LEU A 470 7.88 8.31 35.75
N PRO A 471 7.72 7.30 36.63
CA PRO A 471 7.38 5.96 36.17
C PRO A 471 5.96 5.93 35.60
N ASN A 472 5.69 5.00 34.68
CA ASN A 472 4.36 4.79 34.12
C ASN A 472 3.45 4.00 35.09
N GLU A 473 3.22 4.57 36.28
CA GLU A 473 2.46 3.98 37.37
C GLU A 473 1.46 5.00 37.93
N HIS A 474 0.33 4.49 38.42
CA HIS A 474 -0.77 5.30 38.93
C HIS A 474 -0.35 6.24 40.08
N ASP A 475 0.17 5.71 41.19
CA ASP A 475 0.39 6.50 42.40
C ASP A 475 1.43 7.63 42.20
N PRO A 476 2.59 7.39 41.53
CA PRO A 476 3.52 8.46 41.21
C PRO A 476 2.88 9.53 40.31
N ALA A 477 2.11 9.12 39.29
CA ALA A 477 1.44 10.05 38.39
C ALA A 477 0.35 10.88 39.10
N PHE A 478 -0.38 10.27 40.02
CA PHE A 478 -1.37 10.96 40.85
C PHE A 478 -0.72 11.97 41.79
N ALA A 479 0.40 11.61 42.42
CA ALA A 479 1.18 12.54 43.24
C ALA A 479 1.74 13.70 42.42
N TYR A 480 2.25 13.43 41.22
CA TYR A 480 2.73 14.44 40.28
C TYR A 480 1.58 15.37 39.86
N MET A 481 0.41 14.84 39.54
CA MET A 481 -0.80 15.61 39.24
C MET A 481 -1.14 16.59 40.37
N LEU A 482 -1.18 16.10 41.62
CA LEU A 482 -1.50 16.94 42.78
C LEU A 482 -0.47 18.05 43.01
N ALA A 483 0.81 17.78 42.77
CA ALA A 483 1.88 18.77 42.88
C ALA A 483 1.77 19.90 41.83
N HIS A 484 1.21 19.59 40.66
CA HIS A 484 1.11 20.53 39.53
C HIS A 484 -0.31 21.12 39.33
N LYS A 485 -1.28 20.76 40.18
CA LYS A 485 -2.68 21.14 40.02
C LYS A 485 -2.89 22.66 39.98
N ASP A 486 -2.24 23.41 40.86
CA ASP A 486 -2.47 24.85 41.01
C ASP A 486 -1.98 25.61 39.77
N GLU A 487 -0.85 25.14 39.21
CA GLU A 487 -0.28 25.64 37.97
C GLU A 487 -1.19 25.34 36.77
N ALA A 488 -1.73 24.13 36.66
CA ALA A 488 -2.67 23.76 35.61
C ALA A 488 -3.98 24.57 35.68
N LEU A 489 -4.52 24.79 36.89
CA LEU A 489 -5.70 25.63 37.12
C LEU A 489 -5.42 27.09 36.75
N ARG A 490 -4.25 27.63 37.09
CA ARG A 490 -3.84 28.97 36.68
C ARG A 490 -3.81 29.11 35.16
N ARG A 491 -3.20 28.15 34.46
CA ARG A 491 -3.14 28.15 32.99
C ARG A 491 -4.52 28.01 32.34
N ALA A 492 -5.43 27.26 32.95
CA ALA A 492 -6.83 27.22 32.50
C ALA A 492 -7.54 28.57 32.67
N ALA A 493 -7.34 29.27 33.79
CA ALA A 493 -7.89 30.61 33.97
C ALA A 493 -7.34 31.64 32.97
N LEU A 494 -6.07 31.51 32.57
CA LEU A 494 -5.48 32.30 31.48
C LEU A 494 -6.15 31.99 30.14
N PHE A 495 -6.43 30.72 29.85
CA PHE A 495 -7.17 30.35 28.65
C PHE A 495 -8.55 31.00 28.61
N ASP A 496 -9.31 30.92 29.71
CA ASP A 496 -10.64 31.52 29.79
C ASP A 496 -10.58 33.05 29.60
N THR A 497 -9.58 33.69 30.19
CA THR A 497 -9.30 35.12 30.00
C THR A 497 -9.07 35.44 28.52
N MET A 498 -8.29 34.63 27.81
CA MET A 498 -8.07 34.80 26.38
C MET A 498 -9.36 34.56 25.58
N MET A 499 -10.11 33.50 25.88
CA MET A 499 -11.36 33.18 25.15
C MET A 499 -12.42 34.27 25.27
N GLN A 500 -12.47 34.98 26.40
CA GLN A 500 -13.34 36.15 26.58
C GLN A 500 -12.91 37.36 25.74
N ARG A 501 -11.60 37.47 25.44
CA ARG A 501 -11.02 38.57 24.67
C ARG A 501 -11.08 38.35 23.16
N LEU A 502 -11.02 37.10 22.68
CA LEU A 502 -11.03 36.80 21.24
C LEU A 502 -12.39 37.07 20.60
N GLN A 503 -12.39 37.87 19.53
CA GLN A 503 -13.61 38.18 18.78
C GLN A 503 -13.54 37.72 17.31
N GLY A 504 -14.66 37.18 16.81
CA GLY A 504 -14.84 36.85 15.40
C GLY A 504 -13.68 36.03 14.79
N PRO A 505 -12.95 36.56 13.79
CA PRO A 505 -11.83 35.87 13.14
C PRO A 505 -10.68 35.49 14.08
N GLU A 506 -10.48 36.21 15.20
CA GLU A 506 -9.36 35.96 16.11
C GLU A 506 -9.44 34.59 16.79
N ARG A 507 -10.63 33.98 16.85
CA ARG A 507 -10.83 32.61 17.36
C ARG A 507 -10.03 31.56 16.59
N ALA A 508 -9.56 31.90 15.38
CA ALA A 508 -8.58 31.15 14.61
C ALA A 508 -7.28 30.84 15.38
N ALA A 509 -6.89 31.69 16.33
CA ALA A 509 -5.65 31.56 17.11
C ALA A 509 -5.79 30.68 18.37
N THR A 510 -7.00 30.22 18.70
CA THR A 510 -7.27 29.40 19.89
C THR A 510 -6.36 28.17 20.00
N GLY A 511 -6.03 27.54 18.86
CA GLY A 511 -5.11 26.41 18.81
C GLY A 511 -3.70 26.75 19.29
N ALA A 512 -3.11 27.83 18.78
CA ALA A 512 -1.77 28.28 19.15
C ALA A 512 -1.68 28.72 20.62
N ILE A 513 -2.73 29.40 21.11
CA ILE A 513 -2.86 29.77 22.52
C ILE A 513 -2.89 28.52 23.41
N LYS A 514 -3.69 27.52 23.04
CA LYS A 514 -3.77 26.25 23.76
C LYS A 514 -2.42 25.53 23.79
N GLU A 515 -1.74 25.42 22.66
CA GLU A 515 -0.43 24.79 22.55
C GLU A 515 0.62 25.47 23.46
N THR A 516 0.64 26.81 23.45
CA THR A 516 1.52 27.61 24.31
C THR A 516 1.22 27.36 25.79
N LEU A 517 -0.05 27.28 26.19
CA LEU A 517 -0.41 26.97 27.57
C LEU A 517 -0.03 25.54 27.98
N PHE A 518 -0.02 24.59 27.05
CA PHE A 518 0.31 23.20 27.37
C PHE A 518 1.82 22.98 27.56
N THR A 519 2.64 23.65 26.75
CA THR A 519 4.07 23.32 26.63
C THR A 519 5.02 24.51 26.76
N GLY A 520 4.50 25.74 26.63
CA GLY A 520 5.29 26.95 26.73
C GLY A 520 5.67 27.32 28.16
N ASP A 521 6.72 28.13 28.26
CA ASP A 521 7.10 28.80 29.49
C ASP A 521 6.18 30.00 29.70
N ILE A 522 5.32 29.92 30.72
CA ILE A 522 4.29 30.91 31.01
C ILE A 522 4.74 31.73 32.21
N PRO A 523 4.90 33.07 32.07
CA PRO A 523 5.24 33.94 33.19
C PRO A 523 4.32 33.73 34.39
N ALA A 524 4.89 33.78 35.60
CA ALA A 524 4.10 33.69 36.82
C ALA A 524 3.20 34.91 37.03
N ASP A 525 3.63 36.08 36.53
CA ASP A 525 2.83 37.31 36.54
C ASP A 525 1.69 37.24 35.52
N HIS A 526 0.48 37.59 35.95
CA HIS A 526 -0.73 37.45 35.13
C HIS A 526 -0.71 38.35 33.90
N ASP A 527 -0.31 39.62 34.04
CA ASP A 527 -0.33 40.58 32.94
C ASP A 527 0.74 40.24 31.90
N ALA A 528 1.92 39.81 32.35
CA ALA A 528 2.97 39.30 31.48
C ALA A 528 2.54 38.03 30.72
N ALA A 529 1.87 37.09 31.39
CA ALA A 529 1.35 35.88 30.75
C ALA A 529 0.28 36.20 29.69
N VAL A 530 -0.64 37.12 30.00
CA VAL A 530 -1.65 37.56 29.04
C VAL A 530 -1.03 38.29 27.85
N ALA A 531 0.00 39.12 28.08
CA ALA A 531 0.73 39.77 26.99
C ALA A 531 1.38 38.75 26.04
N LEU A 532 2.07 37.74 26.59
CA LEU A 532 2.64 36.64 25.80
C LEU A 532 1.59 35.94 24.93
N LEU A 533 0.43 35.60 25.50
CA LEU A 533 -0.64 34.92 24.76
C LEU A 533 -1.28 35.82 23.69
N MET A 534 -1.30 37.14 23.90
CA MET A 534 -1.72 38.10 22.87
C MET A 534 -0.72 38.18 21.72
N ASP A 535 0.58 38.10 22.00
CA ASP A 535 1.61 38.03 20.96
C ASP A 535 1.48 36.73 20.14
N VAL A 536 1.35 35.58 20.81
CA VAL A 536 1.07 34.29 20.15
C VAL A 536 -0.18 34.36 19.26
N LYS A 537 -1.24 35.02 19.73
CA LYS A 537 -2.45 35.25 18.93
C LYS A 537 -2.12 36.02 17.65
N ASN A 538 -1.39 37.13 17.77
CA ASN A 538 -1.05 37.98 16.64
C ASN A 538 -0.19 37.23 15.61
N ASP A 539 0.82 36.48 16.06
CA ASP A 539 1.69 35.68 15.20
C ASP A 539 0.92 34.59 14.46
N ALA A 540 0.01 33.89 15.15
CA ALA A 540 -0.82 32.86 14.55
C ALA A 540 -1.76 33.41 13.45
N LEU A 541 -2.28 34.62 13.63
CA LEU A 541 -3.12 35.27 12.63
C LEU A 541 -2.30 35.71 11.41
N ALA A 542 -1.12 36.29 11.61
CA ALA A 542 -0.22 36.70 10.53
C ALA A 542 0.25 35.51 9.68
N ALA A 543 0.56 34.37 10.31
CA ALA A 543 0.93 33.14 9.61
C ALA A 543 -0.21 32.61 8.72
N ARG A 544 -1.47 32.74 9.15
CA ARG A 544 -2.63 32.31 8.35
C ARG A 544 -2.91 33.23 7.18
N GLU A 545 -2.74 34.54 7.33
CA GLU A 545 -2.85 35.49 6.21
C GLU A 545 -1.81 35.18 5.14
N SER A 546 -0.58 34.85 5.55
CA SER A 546 0.52 34.49 4.65
C SER A 546 0.33 33.13 3.94
N ALA A 547 -0.49 32.24 4.50
CA ALA A 547 -0.78 30.92 3.92
C ALA A 547 -2.00 30.91 2.96
N ASN A 548 -2.80 31.98 2.96
CA ASN A 548 -3.95 32.17 2.08
C ASN A 548 -3.63 33.05 0.84
N VAL A 549 -2.38 33.54 0.74
CA VAL A 549 -1.78 34.16 -0.45
C VAL A 549 -0.93 33.13 -1.15
#